data_AF-A0A2T5G9M9-F1
#
_entry.id   AF-A0A2T5G9M9-F1
#
_cell.length_a   1.000
_cell.length_b   1.000
_cell.length_c   1.000
_cell.angle_alpha   90.00
_cell.angle_beta   90.00
_cell.angle_gamma   90.00
#
_symmetry.space_group_name_H-M   'P 1'
#
loop_
_entity.id
_entity.type
_entity.pdbx_description
1 polymer ?
#
loop_
_entity_poly.entity_id
_entity_poly.type
_entity_poly.pdbx_seq_one_letter_code
_entity_poly.pdbx_strand_id
1 'polypeptide(L)'
;MERERAEMREEGAQKREGRRFRLDREAIYAHPRVIFLRDLIPIDRYLDELEAAINAVFVARGETVVQKRRVVALRATDDDRLVSAFKAAMYLGNYHDMANRERFLKRMVRGEHSYEPIRGESILFLFIGVGKPVYDHLVTYSVGRTTRIAAGQRANLPWGYEVPVEAKHPERYIEMNLPRIREVVQWVTRSADNPDPEQLQAMRSSLPVGYIMPPFLLEFSEEALIKHVFRQRLFEKGAQGATVDVVSDMWEAVLAIDREKWETLYDYHGPHLPRWRRAMRRLRDEKTTLSALLEAAGVPVERLPDGRLAVPDRELYPLLMETVGKLPPTMWERQAAVGADRPSGKSRRPEERRRSEERGRPEGRSGSEAAGRPDGLR
;
A
#
# COMPACT_ATOMS: atom_id res chain seq x y z
N MET A 1 -30.87 -18.79 -23.52
CA MET A 1 -30.04 -17.59 -23.81
C MET A 1 -30.69 -16.28 -23.36
N GLU A 2 -31.81 -15.82 -23.94
CA GLU A 2 -32.38 -14.52 -23.50
C GLU A 2 -32.98 -14.56 -22.09
N ARG A 3 -33.65 -15.66 -21.69
CA ARG A 3 -34.11 -15.86 -20.31
C ARG A 3 -32.96 -15.95 -19.31
N GLU A 4 -31.93 -16.76 -19.58
CA GLU A 4 -30.71 -16.81 -18.74
C GLU A 4 -30.02 -15.44 -18.63
N ARG A 5 -30.05 -14.60 -19.67
CA ARG A 5 -29.53 -13.22 -19.62
C ARG A 5 -30.42 -12.27 -18.81
N ALA A 6 -31.72 -12.55 -18.68
CA ALA A 6 -32.63 -11.83 -17.80
C ALA A 6 -32.44 -12.29 -16.35
N GLU A 7 -32.40 -13.59 -16.10
CA GLU A 7 -32.18 -14.20 -14.79
C GLU A 7 -30.81 -13.80 -14.20
N MET A 8 -29.73 -13.85 -14.98
CA MET A 8 -28.42 -13.32 -14.54
C MET A 8 -28.40 -11.80 -14.30
N ARG A 9 -29.32 -11.04 -14.93
CA ARG A 9 -29.49 -9.60 -14.65
C ARG A 9 -30.32 -9.36 -13.39
N GLU A 10 -31.34 -10.18 -13.12
CA GLU A 10 -32.15 -10.11 -11.90
C GLU A 10 -31.38 -10.61 -10.67
N GLU A 11 -30.68 -11.74 -10.74
CA GLU A 11 -29.75 -12.17 -9.68
C GLU A 11 -28.64 -11.13 -9.47
N GLY A 12 -28.12 -10.56 -10.57
CA GLY A 12 -27.16 -9.45 -10.52
C GLY A 12 -27.72 -8.18 -9.87
N ALA A 13 -29.03 -7.92 -10.01
CA ALA A 13 -29.71 -6.75 -9.44
C ALA A 13 -30.09 -6.97 -7.96
N GLN A 14 -30.68 -8.11 -7.60
CA GLN A 14 -31.01 -8.47 -6.22
C GLN A 14 -29.76 -8.56 -5.32
N LYS A 15 -28.64 -9.07 -5.87
CA LYS A 15 -27.34 -9.10 -5.19
C LYS A 15 -26.68 -7.72 -5.06
N ARG A 16 -27.14 -6.71 -5.82
CA ARG A 16 -26.78 -5.29 -5.67
C ARG A 16 -27.69 -4.56 -4.68
N GLU A 17 -28.99 -4.83 -4.66
CA GLU A 17 -29.93 -4.24 -3.68
C GLU A 17 -29.55 -4.55 -2.23
N GLY A 18 -29.01 -5.76 -1.96
CA GLY A 18 -28.55 -6.15 -0.62
C GLY A 18 -27.28 -5.46 -0.12
N ARG A 19 -26.59 -4.65 -0.94
CA ARG A 19 -25.36 -3.94 -0.56
C ARG A 19 -25.54 -2.43 -0.70
N ARG A 20 -26.11 -1.79 0.32
CA ARG A 20 -26.07 -0.32 0.47
C ARG A 20 -24.94 0.07 1.43
N PHE A 21 -24.06 0.97 1.01
CA PHE A 21 -23.12 1.63 1.90
C PHE A 21 -23.88 2.68 2.74
N ARG A 22 -23.62 2.70 4.05
CA ARG A 22 -24.13 3.73 4.96
C ARG A 22 -22.93 4.43 5.59
N LEU A 23 -22.90 5.75 5.55
CA LEU A 23 -21.82 6.52 6.14
C LEU A 23 -22.02 6.59 7.66
N ASP A 24 -21.03 6.09 8.40
CA ASP A 24 -20.97 6.22 9.85
C ASP A 24 -20.54 7.66 10.23
N ARG A 25 -21.53 8.48 10.56
CA ARG A 25 -21.33 9.89 10.94
C ARG A 25 -20.81 10.02 12.37
N GLU A 26 -21.19 9.10 13.25
CA GLU A 26 -20.71 9.09 14.64
C GLU A 26 -19.20 8.84 14.66
N ALA A 27 -18.69 7.92 13.85
CA ALA A 27 -17.25 7.70 13.73
C ALA A 27 -16.46 8.87 13.09
N ILE A 28 -17.14 9.81 12.42
CA ILE A 28 -16.56 11.07 11.93
C ILE A 28 -16.60 12.15 13.02
N TYR A 29 -17.73 12.29 13.71
CA TYR A 29 -17.98 13.34 14.71
C TYR A 29 -17.38 13.07 16.09
N ALA A 30 -17.24 11.81 16.51
CA ALA A 30 -16.76 11.44 17.84
C ALA A 30 -15.24 11.66 18.07
N HIS A 31 -14.52 12.20 17.09
CA HIS A 31 -13.08 12.40 17.20
C HIS A 31 -12.75 13.62 18.10
N PRO A 32 -12.14 13.44 19.29
CA PRO A 32 -12.16 14.44 20.38
C PRO A 32 -11.40 15.74 20.10
N ARG A 33 -10.60 15.80 19.04
CA ARG A 33 -9.85 16.99 18.62
C ARG A 33 -10.48 17.72 17.42
N VAL A 34 -11.58 17.23 16.86
CA VAL A 34 -12.15 17.72 15.59
C VAL A 34 -13.48 18.41 15.88
N ILE A 35 -13.57 19.69 15.56
CA ILE A 35 -14.69 20.56 15.91
C ILE A 35 -15.28 21.11 14.62
N PHE A 36 -16.51 20.67 14.30
CA PHE A 36 -17.21 21.03 13.07
C PHE A 36 -18.11 22.26 13.24
N LEU A 37 -18.12 23.14 12.24
CA LEU A 37 -19.00 24.33 12.18
C LEU A 37 -20.39 23.97 11.62
N ARG A 38 -21.07 22.99 12.24
CA ARG A 38 -22.38 22.48 11.81
C ARG A 38 -23.51 23.54 11.86
N ASP A 39 -23.30 24.63 12.59
CA ASP A 39 -24.20 25.77 12.71
C ASP A 39 -24.05 26.80 11.56
N LEU A 40 -22.90 26.81 10.87
CA LEU A 40 -22.64 27.72 9.73
C LEU A 40 -22.58 27.00 8.38
N ILE A 41 -22.26 25.71 8.38
CA ILE A 41 -22.06 24.89 7.18
C ILE A 41 -23.00 23.69 7.29
N PRO A 42 -23.80 23.37 6.25
CA PRO A 42 -24.77 22.26 6.29
C PRO A 42 -24.08 20.90 6.09
N ILE A 43 -23.16 20.58 7.00
CA ILE A 43 -22.26 19.41 6.93
C ILE A 43 -23.06 18.12 6.87
N ASP A 44 -24.11 17.97 7.71
CA ASP A 44 -24.94 16.77 7.70
C ASP A 44 -25.58 16.50 6.32
N ARG A 45 -26.09 17.56 5.67
CA ARG A 45 -26.63 17.48 4.30
C ARG A 45 -25.54 17.12 3.29
N TYR A 46 -24.33 17.67 3.41
CA TYR A 46 -23.23 17.28 2.53
C TYR A 46 -22.80 15.82 2.76
N LEU A 47 -22.94 15.29 3.98
CA LEU A 47 -22.73 13.86 4.25
C LEU A 47 -23.86 12.98 3.67
N ASP A 48 -25.12 13.44 3.68
CA ASP A 48 -26.23 12.78 2.97
C ASP A 48 -25.96 12.70 1.45
N GLU A 49 -25.59 13.84 0.85
CA GLU A 49 -25.29 13.95 -0.59
C GLU A 49 -24.06 13.10 -0.96
N LEU A 50 -23.04 13.03 -0.11
CA LEU A 50 -21.88 12.15 -0.28
C LEU A 50 -22.26 10.66 -0.16
N GLU A 51 -23.06 10.25 0.83
CA GLU A 51 -23.52 8.85 0.95
C GLU A 51 -24.30 8.43 -0.31
N ALA A 52 -25.22 9.27 -0.79
CA ALA A 52 -25.99 9.01 -2.00
C ALA A 52 -25.08 8.87 -3.23
N ALA A 53 -24.11 9.78 -3.40
CA ALA A 53 -23.15 9.74 -4.49
C ALA A 53 -22.24 8.49 -4.44
N ILE A 54 -21.77 8.11 -3.25
CA ILE A 54 -20.93 6.91 -3.05
C ILE A 54 -21.70 5.64 -3.48
N ASN A 55 -22.96 5.52 -3.07
CA ASN A 55 -23.81 4.39 -3.47
C ASN A 55 -24.04 4.37 -4.98
N ALA A 56 -24.37 5.50 -5.60
CA ALA A 56 -24.66 5.60 -7.03
C ALA A 56 -23.43 5.39 -7.93
N VAL A 57 -22.23 5.82 -7.49
CA VAL A 57 -21.02 5.80 -8.32
C VAL A 57 -20.19 4.53 -8.12
N PHE A 58 -19.99 4.08 -6.88
CA PHE A 58 -19.09 2.98 -6.55
C PHE A 58 -19.87 1.69 -6.27
N VAL A 59 -20.77 1.72 -5.29
CA VAL A 59 -21.46 0.51 -4.81
C VAL A 59 -22.34 -0.11 -5.91
N ALA A 60 -23.07 0.71 -6.67
CA ALA A 60 -23.86 0.27 -7.82
C ALA A 60 -23.04 -0.39 -8.95
N ARG A 61 -21.72 -0.17 -8.99
CA ARG A 61 -20.78 -0.83 -9.92
C ARG A 61 -20.17 -2.12 -9.36
N GLY A 62 -20.43 -2.44 -8.09
CA GLY A 62 -19.93 -3.63 -7.40
C GLY A 62 -18.73 -3.39 -6.49
N GLU A 63 -18.26 -2.15 -6.35
CA GLU A 63 -17.10 -1.78 -5.53
C GLU A 63 -17.33 -2.06 -4.05
N THR A 64 -16.32 -2.65 -3.38
CA THR A 64 -16.35 -2.89 -1.93
C THR A 64 -15.94 -1.64 -1.17
N VAL A 65 -16.88 -0.71 -0.95
CA VAL A 65 -16.65 0.53 -0.21
C VAL A 65 -16.52 0.25 1.30
N VAL A 66 -15.43 0.72 1.91
CA VAL A 66 -15.11 0.49 3.34
C VAL A 66 -14.82 1.81 4.04
N GLN A 67 -15.52 2.08 5.15
CA GLN A 67 -15.20 3.20 6.04
C GLN A 67 -14.45 2.75 7.28
N LYS A 68 -13.49 3.58 7.69
CA LYS A 68 -12.86 3.59 9.02
C LYS A 68 -12.78 5.03 9.51
N ARG A 69 -13.62 5.36 10.48
CA ARG A 69 -13.75 6.71 11.07
C ARG A 69 -13.84 7.80 9.99
N ARG A 70 -12.78 8.60 9.83
CA ARG A 70 -12.67 9.75 8.94
C ARG A 70 -12.20 9.41 7.51
N VAL A 71 -11.92 8.14 7.23
CA VAL A 71 -11.42 7.65 5.95
C VAL A 71 -12.42 6.67 5.33
N VAL A 72 -12.72 6.84 4.05
CA VAL A 72 -13.52 5.90 3.26
C VAL A 72 -12.68 5.44 2.06
N ALA A 73 -12.35 4.16 1.98
CA ALA A 73 -11.81 3.56 0.77
C ALA A 73 -12.97 3.28 -0.21
N LEU A 74 -12.95 3.94 -1.37
CA LEU A 74 -14.04 3.95 -2.35
C LEU A 74 -13.89 2.91 -3.46
N ARG A 75 -12.66 2.60 -3.82
CA ARG A 75 -12.28 1.66 -4.88
C ARG A 75 -10.89 1.12 -4.58
N ALA A 76 -10.69 -0.17 -4.77
CA ALA A 76 -9.38 -0.80 -4.95
C ALA A 76 -9.36 -1.48 -6.33
N THR A 77 -8.30 -1.31 -7.10
CA THR A 77 -8.27 -1.81 -8.51
C THR A 77 -8.09 -3.33 -8.63
N ASP A 78 -7.66 -3.98 -7.55
CA ASP A 78 -7.44 -5.43 -7.47
C ASP A 78 -7.82 -5.93 -6.05
N ASP A 79 -9.10 -5.79 -5.70
CA ASP A 79 -9.68 -6.24 -4.43
C ASP A 79 -9.83 -7.76 -4.36
N ASP A 80 -10.01 -8.42 -5.51
CA ASP A 80 -10.15 -9.87 -5.63
C ASP A 80 -8.82 -10.59 -5.99
N ARG A 81 -7.74 -9.82 -6.18
CA ARG A 81 -6.37 -10.24 -6.52
C ARG A 81 -6.16 -10.87 -7.90
N LEU A 82 -7.14 -10.86 -8.81
CA LEU A 82 -6.98 -11.47 -10.14
C LEU A 82 -5.90 -10.78 -10.99
N VAL A 83 -5.76 -9.45 -10.90
CA VAL A 83 -4.78 -8.71 -11.70
C VAL A 83 -3.37 -8.99 -11.19
N SER A 84 -3.16 -9.01 -9.87
CA SER A 84 -1.91 -9.46 -9.24
C SER A 84 -1.59 -10.92 -9.59
N ALA A 85 -2.59 -11.82 -9.59
CA ALA A 85 -2.42 -13.21 -10.00
C ALA A 85 -1.96 -13.36 -11.45
N PHE A 86 -2.61 -12.64 -12.37
CA PHE A 86 -2.27 -12.63 -13.78
C PHE A 86 -0.84 -12.10 -14.02
N LYS A 87 -0.49 -10.96 -13.42
CA LYS A 87 0.86 -10.38 -13.49
C LYS A 87 1.92 -11.30 -12.90
N ALA A 88 1.63 -11.94 -11.77
CA ALA A 88 2.50 -12.94 -11.14
C ALA A 88 2.69 -14.19 -12.02
N ALA A 89 1.65 -14.65 -12.70
CA ALA A 89 1.73 -15.77 -13.62
C ALA A 89 2.56 -15.43 -14.87
N MET A 90 2.40 -14.23 -15.44
CA MET A 90 3.24 -13.73 -16.54
C MET A 90 4.71 -13.64 -16.13
N TYR A 91 5.01 -13.04 -14.98
CA TYR A 91 6.39 -12.91 -14.45
C TYR A 91 7.07 -14.27 -14.24
N LEU A 92 6.31 -15.29 -13.80
CA LEU A 92 6.82 -16.64 -13.56
C LEU A 92 6.61 -17.61 -14.73
N GLY A 93 6.16 -17.16 -15.91
CA GLY A 93 5.91 -18.02 -17.08
C GLY A 93 4.82 -19.10 -16.91
N ASN A 94 3.90 -18.94 -15.95
CA ASN A 94 2.88 -19.92 -15.60
C ASN A 94 1.56 -19.70 -16.37
N TYR A 95 1.64 -19.71 -17.71
CA TYR A 95 0.52 -19.40 -18.61
C TYR A 95 -0.71 -20.31 -18.46
N HIS A 96 -0.54 -21.52 -17.89
CA HIS A 96 -1.60 -22.52 -17.70
C HIS A 96 -2.48 -22.28 -16.45
N ASP A 97 -2.10 -21.35 -15.56
CA ASP A 97 -2.75 -21.17 -14.25
C ASP A 97 -2.72 -19.66 -13.84
N MET A 98 -3.16 -18.80 -14.75
CA MET A 98 -3.06 -17.34 -14.56
C MET A 98 -3.94 -16.77 -13.45
N ALA A 99 -5.03 -17.46 -13.08
CA ALA A 99 -5.99 -16.99 -12.07
C ALA A 99 -5.60 -17.36 -10.62
N ASN A 100 -4.41 -17.91 -10.39
CA ASN A 100 -3.97 -18.39 -9.08
C ASN A 100 -3.66 -17.24 -8.10
N ARG A 101 -4.70 -16.79 -7.38
CA ARG A 101 -4.66 -15.72 -6.37
C ARG A 101 -3.68 -15.99 -5.23
N GLU A 102 -3.34 -17.26 -4.96
CA GLU A 102 -2.35 -17.60 -3.93
C GLU A 102 -0.90 -17.43 -4.40
N ARG A 103 -0.64 -17.53 -5.71
CA ARG A 103 0.72 -17.51 -6.30
C ARG A 103 1.51 -16.27 -5.86
N PHE A 104 0.88 -15.11 -5.93
CA PHE A 104 1.53 -13.85 -5.58
C PHE A 104 1.95 -13.83 -4.10
N LEU A 105 1.01 -14.03 -3.18
CA LEU A 105 1.27 -13.97 -1.74
C LEU A 105 2.18 -15.12 -1.26
N LYS A 106 1.84 -16.37 -1.59
CA LYS A 106 2.49 -17.55 -1.02
C LYS A 106 3.79 -17.97 -1.72
N ARG A 107 4.04 -17.54 -2.97
CA ARG A 107 5.26 -17.90 -3.71
C ARG A 107 6.14 -16.71 -4.09
N MET A 108 5.57 -15.59 -4.53
CA MET A 108 6.38 -14.43 -4.92
C MET A 108 6.82 -13.59 -3.73
N VAL A 109 5.89 -13.08 -2.94
CA VAL A 109 6.21 -12.23 -1.78
C VAL A 109 7.04 -13.05 -0.76
N ARG A 110 6.63 -14.29 -0.48
CA ARG A 110 7.42 -15.21 0.38
C ARG A 110 8.77 -15.65 -0.18
N GLY A 111 8.95 -15.62 -1.50
CA GLY A 111 10.22 -15.94 -2.16
C GLY A 111 11.16 -14.74 -2.33
N GLU A 112 10.83 -13.59 -1.73
CA GLU A 112 11.55 -12.31 -1.91
C GLU A 112 11.67 -11.86 -3.39
N HIS A 113 10.75 -12.31 -4.23
CA HIS A 113 10.69 -11.92 -5.65
C HIS A 113 10.19 -10.48 -5.83
N SER A 114 10.38 -9.90 -7.02
CA SER A 114 10.02 -8.50 -7.26
C SER A 114 8.53 -8.23 -7.08
N TYR A 115 8.22 -7.04 -6.55
CA TYR A 115 6.88 -6.52 -6.32
C TYR A 115 6.16 -6.04 -7.59
N GLU A 116 6.71 -6.29 -8.80
CA GLU A 116 6.06 -5.92 -10.07
C GLU A 116 4.56 -6.30 -10.15
N PRO A 117 4.08 -7.44 -9.61
CA PRO A 117 2.66 -7.79 -9.75
C PRO A 117 1.67 -6.84 -9.06
N ILE A 118 2.05 -6.17 -7.97
CA ILE A 118 1.20 -5.12 -7.34
C ILE A 118 1.50 -3.72 -7.88
N ARG A 119 2.49 -3.56 -8.77
CA ARG A 119 2.72 -2.27 -9.42
C ARG A 119 1.59 -1.98 -10.39
N GLY A 120 1.09 -0.75 -10.30
CA GLY A 120 -0.07 -0.29 -11.07
C GLY A 120 -1.41 -0.47 -10.34
N GLU A 121 -1.48 -1.22 -9.24
CA GLU A 121 -2.70 -1.28 -8.43
C GLU A 121 -2.80 -0.09 -7.48
N SER A 122 -4.02 0.42 -7.27
CA SER A 122 -4.31 1.61 -6.47
C SER A 122 -5.55 1.47 -5.60
N ILE A 123 -5.59 2.28 -4.53
CA ILE A 123 -6.77 2.48 -3.70
C ILE A 123 -7.10 3.97 -3.66
N LEU A 124 -8.36 4.30 -3.98
CA LEU A 124 -8.92 5.64 -3.90
C LEU A 124 -9.56 5.86 -2.54
N PHE A 125 -9.06 6.83 -1.77
CA PHE A 125 -9.60 7.19 -0.47
C PHE A 125 -10.27 8.57 -0.51
N LEU A 126 -11.42 8.67 0.16
CA LEU A 126 -12.09 9.91 0.55
C LEU A 126 -11.80 10.19 2.03
N PHE A 127 -11.39 11.41 2.31
CA PHE A 127 -11.08 11.90 3.66
C PHE A 127 -12.13 12.93 4.08
N ILE A 128 -12.71 12.75 5.26
CA ILE A 128 -13.82 13.57 5.79
C ILE A 128 -13.45 14.04 7.20
N GLY A 129 -13.52 15.34 7.47
CA GLY A 129 -13.19 15.86 8.82
C GLY A 129 -11.69 15.86 9.13
N VAL A 130 -10.84 15.94 8.12
CA VAL A 130 -9.36 15.87 8.24
C VAL A 130 -8.74 17.26 8.12
N GLY A 131 -7.86 17.62 9.05
CA GLY A 131 -7.14 18.89 9.05
C GLY A 131 -6.16 19.04 7.89
N LYS A 132 -5.98 20.28 7.41
CA LYS A 132 -5.00 20.63 6.36
C LYS A 132 -3.59 20.01 6.55
N PRO A 133 -2.98 19.96 7.74
CA PRO A 133 -1.62 19.43 7.90
C PRO A 133 -1.52 17.96 7.51
N VAL A 134 -2.58 17.18 7.75
CA VAL A 134 -2.65 15.77 7.36
C VAL A 134 -2.72 15.65 5.83
N TYR A 135 -3.54 16.46 5.16
CA TYR A 135 -3.56 16.52 3.70
C TYR A 135 -2.20 16.91 3.11
N ASP A 136 -1.56 17.95 3.66
CA ASP A 136 -0.24 18.41 3.20
C ASP A 136 0.84 17.33 3.37
N HIS A 137 0.76 16.50 4.42
CA HIS A 137 1.63 15.33 4.56
C HIS A 137 1.29 14.23 3.56
N LEU A 138 0.01 13.82 3.47
CA LEU A 138 -0.43 12.70 2.64
C LEU A 138 -0.17 12.93 1.16
N VAL A 139 -0.34 14.17 0.68
CA VAL A 139 -0.21 14.51 -0.74
C VAL A 139 1.24 14.45 -1.25
N THR A 140 2.23 14.37 -0.35
CA THR A 140 3.64 14.11 -0.75
C THR A 140 3.86 12.67 -1.25
N TYR A 141 2.97 11.73 -0.92
CA TYR A 141 3.09 10.31 -1.27
C TYR A 141 2.29 9.92 -2.52
N SER A 142 1.52 10.82 -3.14
CA SER A 142 0.84 10.56 -4.42
C SER A 142 1.82 10.67 -5.61
N VAL A 143 2.75 9.73 -5.68
CA VAL A 143 3.78 9.64 -6.74
C VAL A 143 3.13 9.31 -8.08
N GLY A 144 3.56 9.93 -9.18
CA GLY A 144 3.11 9.61 -10.54
C GLY A 144 1.71 10.11 -10.94
N ARG A 145 0.97 10.79 -10.03
CA ARG A 145 -0.39 11.33 -10.23
C ARG A 145 -1.47 10.30 -10.58
N THR A 146 -1.64 9.31 -9.70
CA THR A 146 -2.98 8.80 -9.37
C THR A 146 -3.86 9.94 -8.80
N THR A 147 -5.17 9.79 -8.86
CA THR A 147 -6.19 10.83 -8.61
C THR A 147 -5.95 11.67 -7.35
N ARG A 148 -5.82 13.00 -7.53
CA ARG A 148 -5.83 14.01 -6.45
C ARG A 148 -6.97 15.00 -6.70
N ILE A 149 -8.05 14.89 -5.92
CA ILE A 149 -9.16 15.84 -5.95
C ILE A 149 -9.34 16.39 -4.54
N ALA A 150 -8.54 17.40 -4.20
CA ALA A 150 -8.93 18.36 -3.18
C ALA A 150 -9.53 19.57 -3.89
N ALA A 151 -10.79 19.88 -3.61
CA ALA A 151 -11.33 21.18 -3.96
C ALA A 151 -10.46 22.23 -3.24
N GLY A 152 -9.70 23.01 -4.01
CA GLY A 152 -8.90 24.08 -3.43
C GLY A 152 -9.79 25.08 -2.69
N GLN A 153 -9.19 25.87 -1.79
CA GLN A 153 -9.82 27.02 -1.12
C GLN A 153 -10.11 28.19 -2.09
N ARG A 154 -10.64 27.86 -3.28
CA ARG A 154 -11.19 28.75 -4.29
C ARG A 154 -12.71 28.69 -4.33
N ALA A 155 -13.32 27.60 -3.84
CA ALA A 155 -14.76 27.35 -3.91
C ALA A 155 -15.37 26.79 -2.60
N ASN A 156 -14.63 26.07 -1.76
CA ASN A 156 -15.20 25.32 -0.64
C ASN A 156 -14.74 25.83 0.74
N LEU A 157 -15.70 26.00 1.63
CA LEU A 157 -15.52 26.51 3.00
C LEU A 157 -14.81 25.52 3.93
N PRO A 158 -13.97 25.97 4.87
CA PRO A 158 -13.37 25.11 5.90
C PRO A 158 -14.45 24.55 6.84
N TRP A 159 -14.50 23.24 7.03
CA TRP A 159 -15.57 22.58 7.81
C TRP A 159 -15.44 22.78 9.34
N GLY A 160 -14.34 23.37 9.81
CA GLY A 160 -14.09 23.64 11.23
C GLY A 160 -12.61 23.57 11.58
N TYR A 161 -12.26 23.08 12.78
CA TYR A 161 -10.90 23.07 13.32
C TYR A 161 -10.49 21.70 13.88
N GLU A 162 -9.26 21.26 13.60
CA GLU A 162 -8.61 20.12 14.26
C GLU A 162 -7.51 20.63 15.21
N VAL A 163 -7.69 20.36 16.51
CA VAL A 163 -6.74 20.73 17.57
C VAL A 163 -5.45 19.90 17.42
N PRO A 164 -4.25 20.52 17.49
CA PRO A 164 -2.97 19.80 17.44
C PRO A 164 -2.86 18.71 18.52
N VAL A 165 -2.19 17.60 18.21
CA VAL A 165 -2.04 16.47 19.15
C VAL A 165 -1.14 16.84 20.33
N GLU A 166 -0.20 17.75 20.07
CA GLU A 166 0.81 18.25 21.00
C GLU A 166 0.27 19.38 21.90
N ALA A 167 -1.00 19.78 21.74
CA ALA A 167 -1.61 20.88 22.47
C ALA A 167 -1.85 20.52 23.95
N LYS A 168 -0.99 21.05 24.85
CA LYS A 168 -1.14 20.90 26.31
C LYS A 168 -2.40 21.55 26.89
N HIS A 169 -2.98 22.53 26.19
CA HIS A 169 -4.19 23.24 26.59
C HIS A 169 -5.14 23.36 25.38
N PRO A 170 -5.89 22.29 25.03
CA PRO A 170 -6.76 22.26 23.86
C PRO A 170 -7.68 23.48 23.73
N GLU A 171 -8.37 23.85 24.82
CA GLU A 171 -9.33 24.95 24.85
C GLU A 171 -8.77 26.27 24.31
N ARG A 172 -7.52 26.64 24.66
CA ARG A 172 -6.89 27.87 24.17
C ARG A 172 -6.71 27.89 22.65
N TYR A 173 -6.47 26.73 22.04
CA TYR A 173 -6.40 26.62 20.58
C TYR A 173 -7.80 26.76 19.96
N ILE A 174 -8.84 26.28 20.64
CA ILE A 174 -10.24 26.42 20.18
C ILE A 174 -10.66 27.89 20.26
N GLU A 175 -10.51 28.52 21.44
CA GLU A 175 -10.82 29.93 21.71
C GLU A 175 -10.12 30.87 20.72
N MET A 176 -8.86 30.62 20.37
CA MET A 176 -8.09 31.47 19.46
C MET A 176 -8.42 31.23 17.97
N ASN A 177 -8.58 29.97 17.54
CA ASN A 177 -8.63 29.63 16.12
C ASN A 177 -10.04 29.44 15.57
N LEU A 178 -10.98 28.96 16.37
CA LEU A 178 -12.35 28.68 15.91
C LEU A 178 -13.13 29.96 15.55
N PRO A 179 -13.06 31.07 16.32
CA PRO A 179 -13.67 32.34 15.92
C PRO A 179 -13.12 32.85 14.59
N ARG A 180 -11.80 32.71 14.35
CA ARG A 180 -11.20 33.17 13.09
C ARG A 180 -11.72 32.39 11.87
N ILE A 181 -11.97 31.08 12.02
CA ILE A 181 -12.58 30.28 10.96
C ILE A 181 -14.04 30.70 10.73
N ARG A 182 -14.79 31.01 11.80
CA ARG A 182 -16.17 31.52 11.72
C ARG A 182 -16.25 32.86 10.99
N GLU A 183 -15.37 33.82 11.33
CA GLU A 183 -15.25 35.10 10.61
C GLU A 183 -14.98 34.90 9.12
N VAL A 184 -14.03 34.03 8.76
CA VAL A 184 -13.73 33.72 7.36
C VAL A 184 -14.95 33.15 6.65
N VAL A 185 -15.70 32.23 7.27
CA VAL A 185 -16.94 31.68 6.70
C VAL A 185 -18.00 32.77 6.50
N GLN A 186 -18.15 33.70 7.44
CA GLN A 186 -19.11 34.79 7.35
C GLN A 186 -18.73 35.81 6.25
N TRP A 187 -17.47 36.23 6.15
CA TRP A 187 -17.01 37.23 5.17
C TRP A 187 -17.07 36.75 3.72
N VAL A 188 -16.98 35.44 3.47
CA VAL A 188 -17.05 34.86 2.11
C VAL A 188 -18.46 34.36 1.74
N THR A 189 -19.38 34.29 2.71
CA THR A 189 -20.77 33.87 2.48
C THR A 189 -21.64 35.09 2.27
N ARG A 190 -22.30 35.18 1.11
CA ARG A 190 -23.29 36.24 0.87
C ARG A 190 -24.48 36.09 1.82
N SER A 191 -24.79 37.13 2.56
CA SER A 191 -25.94 37.21 3.47
C SER A 191 -26.59 38.60 3.40
N ALA A 192 -27.64 38.85 4.19
CA ALA A 192 -28.20 40.20 4.33
C ALA A 192 -27.20 41.19 4.93
N ASP A 193 -26.40 40.73 5.90
CA ASP A 193 -25.36 41.52 6.59
C ASP A 193 -24.04 41.60 5.79
N ASN A 194 -23.90 40.79 4.75
CA ASN A 194 -22.71 40.72 3.88
C ASN A 194 -23.13 40.60 2.39
N PRO A 195 -23.57 41.70 1.75
CA PRO A 195 -24.05 41.67 0.38
C PRO A 195 -22.92 41.46 -0.66
N ASP A 196 -21.72 41.97 -0.36
CA ASP A 196 -20.53 41.90 -1.23
C ASP A 196 -19.41 41.07 -0.56
N PRO A 197 -19.48 39.72 -0.64
CA PRO A 197 -18.54 38.85 0.08
C PRO A 197 -17.14 38.88 -0.53
N GLU A 198 -16.13 38.86 0.35
CA GLU A 198 -14.73 38.78 -0.04
C GLU A 198 -14.41 37.44 -0.71
N GLN A 199 -13.42 37.42 -1.61
CA GLN A 199 -12.98 36.19 -2.24
C GLN A 199 -12.33 35.25 -1.22
N LEU A 200 -12.83 34.01 -1.14
CA LEU A 200 -12.23 32.94 -0.34
C LEU A 200 -10.74 32.73 -0.64
N GLN A 201 -10.29 33.03 -1.86
CA GLN A 201 -8.87 32.97 -2.27
C GLN A 201 -7.97 33.99 -1.56
N ALA A 202 -8.51 35.14 -1.14
CA ALA A 202 -7.84 36.11 -0.29
C ALA A 202 -7.95 35.67 1.18
N MET A 203 -9.17 35.41 1.66
CA MET A 203 -9.44 35.13 3.07
C MET A 203 -8.75 33.88 3.62
N ARG A 204 -8.51 32.86 2.79
CA ARG A 204 -7.78 31.65 3.18
C ARG A 204 -6.37 31.90 3.75
N SER A 205 -5.75 33.03 3.41
CA SER A 205 -4.44 33.43 3.94
C SER A 205 -4.46 33.64 5.46
N SER A 206 -5.65 33.92 6.01
CA SER A 206 -5.86 34.16 7.44
C SER A 206 -6.48 32.98 8.19
N LEU A 207 -6.64 31.82 7.52
CA LEU A 207 -7.11 30.61 8.19
C LEU A 207 -5.97 29.96 9.00
N PRO A 208 -6.27 29.45 10.20
CA PRO A 208 -5.28 28.78 11.03
C PRO A 208 -4.86 27.46 10.39
N VAL A 209 -3.60 27.07 10.58
CA VAL A 209 -2.99 25.89 9.94
C VAL A 209 -3.80 24.60 10.15
N GLY A 210 -4.44 24.43 11.32
CA GLY A 210 -5.25 23.27 11.68
C GLY A 210 -6.71 23.27 11.20
N TYR A 211 -7.12 24.14 10.25
CA TYR A 211 -8.50 24.10 9.75
C TYR A 211 -8.83 22.74 9.10
N ILE A 212 -10.07 22.26 9.30
CA ILE A 212 -10.61 21.05 8.67
C ILE A 212 -10.87 21.35 7.20
N MET A 213 -10.24 20.59 6.31
CA MET A 213 -10.48 20.72 4.88
C MET A 213 -11.88 20.21 4.50
N PRO A 214 -12.51 20.80 3.46
CA PRO A 214 -13.60 20.14 2.75
C PRO A 214 -13.17 18.72 2.34
N PRO A 215 -14.10 17.76 2.26
CA PRO A 215 -13.77 16.39 1.87
C PRO A 215 -12.95 16.32 0.57
N PHE A 216 -11.92 15.49 0.59
CA PHE A 216 -10.95 15.38 -0.51
C PHE A 216 -10.62 13.93 -0.83
N LEU A 217 -10.24 13.69 -2.08
CA LEU A 217 -9.83 12.40 -2.61
C LEU A 217 -8.32 12.37 -2.84
N LEU A 218 -7.67 11.30 -2.35
CA LEU A 218 -6.32 10.92 -2.75
C LEU A 218 -6.31 9.43 -3.11
N GLU A 219 -5.75 9.13 -4.28
CA GLU A 219 -5.49 7.78 -4.73
C GLU A 219 -4.00 7.47 -4.60
N PHE A 220 -3.69 6.33 -3.98
CA PHE A 220 -2.32 5.86 -3.78
C PHE A 220 -2.15 4.51 -4.45
N SER A 221 -0.97 4.23 -5.01
CA SER A 221 -0.64 2.87 -5.40
C SER A 221 -0.43 1.98 -4.18
N GLU A 222 -0.73 0.68 -4.28
CA GLU A 222 -0.53 -0.26 -3.17
C GLU A 222 0.95 -0.35 -2.76
N GLU A 223 1.87 -0.22 -3.74
CA GLU A 223 3.31 -0.09 -3.47
C GLU A 223 3.64 1.16 -2.65
N ALA A 224 3.09 2.33 -2.98
CA ALA A 224 3.36 3.57 -2.25
C ALA A 224 2.77 3.53 -0.83
N LEU A 225 1.58 2.94 -0.66
CA LEU A 225 0.96 2.72 0.64
C LEU A 225 1.89 1.92 1.56
N ILE A 226 2.33 0.73 1.14
CA ILE A 226 3.12 -0.13 2.03
C ILE A 226 4.58 0.33 2.18
N LYS A 227 5.24 0.77 1.10
CA LYS A 227 6.68 1.12 1.14
C LYS A 227 6.97 2.52 1.67
N HIS A 228 5.99 3.43 1.62
CA HIS A 228 6.20 4.84 1.99
C HIS A 228 5.19 5.33 3.03
N VAL A 229 3.88 5.27 2.77
CA VAL A 229 2.86 5.86 3.67
C VAL A 229 2.83 5.13 5.02
N PHE A 230 2.45 3.85 5.05
CA PHE A 230 2.36 3.07 6.28
C PHE A 230 3.74 2.89 6.94
N ARG A 231 4.80 2.72 6.13
CA ARG A 231 6.16 2.61 6.65
C ARG A 231 6.60 3.86 7.43
N GLN A 232 6.50 5.04 6.82
CA GLN A 232 6.96 6.27 7.48
C GLN A 232 6.00 6.78 8.55
N ARG A 233 4.71 6.43 8.47
CA ARG A 233 3.67 6.98 9.37
C ARG A 233 3.18 6.03 10.47
N LEU A 234 3.39 4.73 10.35
CA LEU A 234 3.00 3.73 11.36
C LEU A 234 4.19 2.86 11.81
N PHE A 235 5.06 2.42 10.90
CA PHE A 235 6.07 1.38 11.23
C PHE A 235 7.38 1.96 11.78
N GLU A 236 7.75 3.19 11.41
CA GLU A 236 8.97 3.85 11.87
C GLU A 236 8.68 4.82 13.04
N LYS A 237 9.49 4.74 14.11
CA LYS A 237 9.40 5.65 15.27
C LYS A 237 9.87 7.05 14.87
N GLY A 238 8.94 7.88 14.42
CA GLY A 238 9.21 9.27 13.99
C GLY A 238 7.97 10.03 13.53
N ALA A 239 6.91 9.35 13.10
CA ALA A 239 5.63 10.01 12.87
C ALA A 239 4.89 10.28 14.19
N GLN A 240 4.42 11.51 14.30
CA GLN A 240 3.62 12.04 15.40
C GLN A 240 2.54 12.96 14.81
N GLY A 241 1.55 13.34 15.61
CA GLY A 241 0.46 14.21 15.18
C GLY A 241 -0.69 13.49 14.45
N ALA A 242 -1.70 14.26 14.05
CA ALA A 242 -2.99 13.76 13.54
C ALA A 242 -2.89 12.91 12.26
N THR A 243 -1.75 12.95 11.56
CA THR A 243 -1.49 12.09 10.39
C THR A 243 -1.38 10.62 10.79
N VAL A 244 -0.89 10.29 11.99
CA VAL A 244 -0.80 8.90 12.46
C VAL A 244 -2.20 8.30 12.59
N ASP A 245 -3.15 9.04 13.17
CA ASP A 245 -4.53 8.59 13.37
C ASP A 245 -5.21 8.33 12.02
N VAL A 246 -5.13 9.29 11.08
CA VAL A 246 -5.72 9.15 9.74
C VAL A 246 -5.05 8.03 8.91
N VAL A 247 -3.73 7.82 9.04
CA VAL A 247 -3.06 6.70 8.37
C VAL A 247 -3.36 5.37 9.04
N SER A 248 -3.68 5.35 10.34
CA SER A 248 -4.19 4.15 11.03
C SER A 248 -5.59 3.80 10.53
N ASP A 249 -6.46 4.79 10.35
CA ASP A 249 -7.77 4.60 9.69
C ASP A 249 -7.61 4.05 8.26
N MET A 250 -6.65 4.57 7.48
CA MET A 250 -6.31 4.00 6.16
C MET A 250 -5.84 2.54 6.26
N TRP A 251 -5.00 2.20 7.23
CA TRP A 251 -4.49 0.84 7.45
C TRP A 251 -5.61 -0.14 7.79
N GLU A 252 -6.50 0.24 8.70
CA GLU A 252 -7.69 -0.55 9.02
C GLU A 252 -8.63 -0.70 7.83
N ALA A 253 -8.72 0.30 6.95
CA ALA A 253 -9.59 0.25 5.77
C ALA A 253 -9.07 -0.74 4.74
N VAL A 254 -7.75 -0.74 4.46
CA VAL A 254 -7.16 -1.69 3.53
C VAL A 254 -7.17 -3.12 4.06
N LEU A 255 -6.97 -3.32 5.37
CA LEU A 255 -7.15 -4.64 6.01
C LEU A 255 -8.59 -5.16 5.93
N ALA A 256 -9.59 -4.28 5.91
CA ALA A 256 -11.00 -4.65 5.75
C ALA A 256 -11.41 -4.89 4.29
N ILE A 257 -10.64 -4.41 3.32
CA ILE A 257 -10.76 -4.80 1.90
C ILE A 257 -10.12 -6.18 1.69
N ASP A 258 -8.85 -6.35 2.07
CA ASP A 258 -8.09 -7.58 1.81
C ASP A 258 -7.04 -7.86 2.90
N ARG A 259 -7.51 -8.42 4.03
CA ARG A 259 -6.67 -8.73 5.19
C ARG A 259 -5.41 -9.52 4.82
N GLU A 260 -5.55 -10.64 4.12
CA GLU A 260 -4.42 -11.55 3.85
C GLU A 260 -3.36 -10.91 2.94
N LYS A 261 -3.76 -10.10 1.94
CA LYS A 261 -2.80 -9.32 1.13
C LYS A 261 -2.05 -8.33 2.00
N TRP A 262 -2.75 -7.53 2.80
CA TRP A 262 -2.14 -6.47 3.59
C TRP A 262 -1.34 -6.97 4.80
N GLU A 263 -1.74 -8.07 5.45
CA GLU A 263 -0.94 -8.76 6.48
C GLU A 263 0.29 -9.43 5.87
N THR A 264 0.17 -10.08 4.71
CA THR A 264 1.35 -10.60 3.99
C THR A 264 2.30 -9.44 3.64
N LEU A 265 1.81 -8.31 3.11
CA LEU A 265 2.65 -7.16 2.81
C LEU A 265 3.25 -6.50 4.07
N TYR A 266 2.56 -6.53 5.20
CA TYR A 266 3.09 -6.12 6.50
C TYR A 266 4.30 -6.96 6.89
N ASP A 267 4.27 -8.28 6.73
CA ASP A 267 5.39 -9.16 7.07
C ASP A 267 6.69 -8.85 6.31
N TYR A 268 6.62 -8.18 5.15
CA TYR A 268 7.79 -7.80 4.34
C TYR A 268 8.14 -6.31 4.35
N HIS A 269 7.38 -5.48 5.07
CA HIS A 269 7.62 -4.03 5.16
C HIS A 269 7.47 -3.43 6.56
N GLY A 270 6.95 -4.20 7.52
CA GLY A 270 6.60 -3.81 8.87
C GLY A 270 7.79 -3.47 9.78
N PRO A 271 7.49 -3.04 11.03
CA PRO A 271 8.46 -2.50 11.98
C PRO A 271 9.49 -3.53 12.45
N HIS A 272 9.21 -4.83 12.31
CA HIS A 272 10.14 -5.91 12.63
C HIS A 272 11.32 -5.97 11.67
N LEU A 273 11.21 -5.57 10.39
CA LEU A 273 12.36 -5.61 9.47
C LEU A 273 13.45 -4.58 9.84
N PRO A 274 13.16 -3.29 10.10
CA PRO A 274 14.18 -2.37 10.63
C PRO A 274 14.76 -2.83 11.97
N ARG A 275 13.96 -3.43 12.85
CA ARG A 275 14.42 -4.00 14.13
C ARG A 275 15.35 -5.20 13.90
N TRP A 276 15.00 -6.12 13.01
CA TRP A 276 15.79 -7.28 12.63
C TRP A 276 17.12 -6.86 12.00
N ARG A 277 17.12 -5.94 11.02
CA ARG A 277 18.35 -5.40 10.43
C ARG A 277 19.25 -4.74 11.47
N ARG A 278 18.68 -4.05 12.47
CA ARG A 278 19.45 -3.47 13.59
C ARG A 278 19.99 -4.55 14.53
N ALA A 279 19.19 -5.55 14.87
CA ALA A 279 19.59 -6.68 15.71
C ALA A 279 20.72 -7.48 15.05
N MET A 280 20.55 -7.90 13.79
CA MET A 280 21.57 -8.64 13.04
C MET A 280 22.85 -7.84 12.85
N ARG A 281 22.77 -6.53 12.58
CA ARG A 281 23.94 -5.65 12.57
C ARG A 281 24.63 -5.64 13.93
N ARG A 282 23.87 -5.50 15.03
CA ARG A 282 24.40 -5.47 16.39
C ARG A 282 25.09 -6.79 16.76
N LEU A 283 24.43 -7.93 16.53
CA LEU A 283 25.00 -9.27 16.79
C LEU A 283 26.31 -9.50 16.03
N ARG A 284 26.43 -8.96 14.80
CA ARG A 284 27.65 -9.03 13.98
C ARG A 284 28.75 -8.09 14.50
N ASP A 285 28.40 -6.82 14.72
CA ASP A 285 29.37 -5.76 15.00
C ASP A 285 29.88 -5.81 16.46
N GLU A 286 29.02 -6.23 17.41
CA GLU A 286 29.37 -6.45 18.82
C GLU A 286 29.82 -7.91 19.11
N LYS A 287 29.81 -8.80 18.10
CA LYS A 287 30.14 -10.23 18.23
C LYS A 287 29.39 -10.93 19.38
N THR A 288 28.14 -10.56 19.61
CA THR A 288 27.35 -11.00 20.77
C THR A 288 27.25 -12.53 20.81
N THR A 289 27.64 -13.13 21.93
CA THR A 289 27.55 -14.57 22.15
C THR A 289 26.22 -14.97 22.79
N LEU A 290 25.90 -16.27 22.79
CA LEU A 290 24.68 -16.78 23.40
C LEU A 290 24.60 -16.46 24.90
N SER A 291 25.73 -16.57 25.63
CA SER A 291 25.78 -16.25 27.05
C SER A 291 25.49 -14.79 27.35
N ALA A 292 26.14 -13.86 26.65
CA ALA A 292 25.91 -12.43 26.80
C ALA A 292 24.44 -12.03 26.54
N LEU A 293 23.77 -12.71 25.59
CA LEU A 293 22.35 -12.49 25.32
C LEU A 293 21.45 -13.02 26.45
N LEU A 294 21.76 -14.20 27.01
CA LEU A 294 21.01 -14.80 28.12
C LEU A 294 21.19 -14.00 29.42
N GLU A 295 22.42 -13.60 29.75
CA GLU A 295 22.73 -12.74 30.89
C GLU A 295 22.01 -11.38 30.78
N ALA A 296 22.01 -10.75 29.58
CA ALA A 296 21.27 -9.51 29.34
C ALA A 296 19.74 -9.67 29.39
N ALA A 297 19.21 -10.88 29.18
CA ALA A 297 17.80 -11.23 29.32
C ALA A 297 17.42 -11.65 30.75
N GLY A 298 18.37 -11.71 31.69
CA GLY A 298 18.15 -12.19 33.05
C GLY A 298 17.94 -13.70 33.17
N VAL A 299 18.29 -14.47 32.14
CA VAL A 299 18.21 -15.93 32.15
C VAL A 299 19.48 -16.49 32.79
N PRO A 300 19.39 -17.31 33.86
CA PRO A 300 20.56 -17.87 34.52
C PRO A 300 21.33 -18.78 33.56
N VAL A 301 22.62 -18.49 33.36
CA VAL A 301 23.51 -19.30 32.53
C VAL A 301 24.22 -20.31 33.42
N GLU A 302 23.90 -21.59 33.26
CA GLU A 302 24.53 -22.66 34.03
C GLU A 302 26.01 -22.83 33.64
N ARG A 303 26.88 -22.72 34.66
CA ARG A 303 28.32 -22.90 34.55
C ARG A 303 28.70 -24.22 35.21
N LEU A 304 29.36 -25.08 34.45
CA LEU A 304 29.93 -26.34 34.91
C LEU A 304 31.02 -26.08 35.99
N PRO A 305 31.36 -27.08 36.82
CA PRO A 305 32.36 -26.93 37.88
C PRO A 305 33.76 -26.50 37.42
N ASP A 306 34.06 -26.63 36.12
CA ASP A 306 35.30 -26.19 35.48
C ASP A 306 35.24 -24.76 34.89
N GLY A 307 34.14 -24.04 35.14
CA GLY A 307 33.90 -22.67 34.66
C GLY A 307 33.38 -22.55 33.23
N ARG A 308 33.28 -23.65 32.48
CA ARG A 308 32.68 -23.66 31.14
C ARG A 308 31.16 -23.54 31.24
N LEU A 309 30.54 -22.97 30.22
CA LEU A 309 29.07 -22.94 30.12
C LEU A 309 28.53 -24.32 29.72
N ALA A 310 27.33 -24.66 30.17
CA ALA A 310 26.63 -25.89 29.76
C ALA A 310 26.33 -25.96 28.24
N VAL A 311 26.31 -24.81 27.55
CA VAL A 311 26.18 -24.70 26.09
C VAL A 311 27.43 -24.01 25.53
N PRO A 312 28.03 -24.47 24.41
CA PRO A 312 29.22 -23.84 23.83
C PRO A 312 28.98 -22.36 23.51
N ASP A 313 29.77 -21.47 24.09
CA ASP A 313 29.66 -20.04 23.81
C ASP A 313 30.14 -19.76 22.38
N ARG A 314 29.22 -19.32 21.53
CA ARG A 314 29.46 -19.03 20.11
C ARG A 314 28.87 -17.67 19.77
N GLU A 315 29.50 -16.97 18.84
CA GLU A 315 28.94 -15.76 18.23
C GLU A 315 27.57 -16.10 17.60
N LEU A 316 26.53 -15.37 17.99
CA LEU A 316 25.15 -15.65 17.54
C LEU A 316 24.95 -15.33 16.06
N TYR A 317 25.65 -14.33 15.51
CA TYR A 317 25.46 -13.94 14.12
C TYR A 317 25.84 -15.04 13.12
N PRO A 318 27.05 -15.64 13.14
CA PRO A 318 27.38 -16.77 12.28
C PRO A 318 26.43 -17.95 12.46
N LEU A 319 26.14 -18.31 13.72
CA LEU A 319 25.23 -19.43 14.05
C LEU A 319 23.84 -19.26 13.43
N LEU A 320 23.27 -18.05 13.49
CA LEU A 320 21.97 -17.73 12.87
C LEU A 320 22.04 -17.78 11.34
N MET A 321 23.13 -17.33 10.72
CA MET A 321 23.29 -17.37 9.25
C MET A 321 23.52 -18.77 8.71
N GLU A 322 24.21 -19.64 9.45
CA GLU A 322 24.46 -21.03 9.07
C GLU A 322 23.22 -21.93 9.21
N THR A 323 22.32 -21.60 10.15
CA THR A 323 21.15 -22.42 10.49
C THR A 323 19.84 -21.90 9.91
N VAL A 324 19.31 -20.79 10.44
CA VAL A 324 17.95 -20.30 10.16
C VAL A 324 17.88 -19.20 9.10
N GLY A 325 18.97 -18.46 8.90
CA GLY A 325 19.12 -17.45 7.85
C GLY A 325 19.75 -17.97 6.57
N LYS A 326 19.96 -19.28 6.46
CA LYS A 326 20.52 -19.91 5.26
C LYS A 326 19.54 -19.74 4.09
N LEU A 327 19.96 -19.04 3.05
CA LEU A 327 19.15 -18.82 1.86
C LEU A 327 18.77 -20.17 1.22
N PRO A 328 17.56 -20.29 0.65
CA PRO A 328 17.18 -21.49 -0.09
C PRO A 328 18.13 -21.69 -1.28
N PRO A 329 18.51 -22.94 -1.61
CA PRO A 329 19.47 -23.20 -2.68
C PRO A 329 18.94 -22.65 -4.00
N THR A 330 19.81 -21.92 -4.69
CA THR A 330 19.58 -21.32 -6.01
C THR A 330 19.26 -22.37 -7.06
N MET A 331 18.69 -21.96 -8.19
CA MET A 331 18.44 -22.86 -9.33
C MET A 331 19.70 -23.61 -9.77
N TRP A 332 20.87 -22.95 -9.73
CA TRP A 332 22.15 -23.55 -10.09
C TRP A 332 22.63 -24.59 -9.08
N GLU A 333 22.51 -24.32 -7.77
CA GLU A 333 22.84 -25.29 -6.72
C GLU A 333 21.91 -26.51 -6.76
N ARG A 334 20.62 -26.32 -7.06
CA ARG A 334 19.68 -27.44 -7.27
C ARG A 334 20.05 -28.27 -8.50
N GLN A 335 20.42 -27.64 -9.61
CA GLN A 335 20.87 -28.36 -10.81
C GLN A 335 22.20 -29.09 -10.58
N ALA A 336 23.13 -28.51 -9.82
CA ALA A 336 24.37 -29.17 -9.43
C ALA A 336 24.11 -30.39 -8.52
N ALA A 337 23.20 -30.29 -7.55
CA ALA A 337 22.81 -31.41 -6.70
C ALA A 337 22.16 -32.55 -7.49
N VAL A 338 21.24 -32.24 -8.41
CA VAL A 338 20.61 -33.24 -9.30
C VAL A 338 21.62 -33.82 -10.32
N GLY A 339 22.66 -33.06 -10.68
CA GLY A 339 23.76 -33.53 -11.52
C GLY A 339 24.74 -34.46 -10.77
N ALA A 340 24.95 -34.23 -9.48
CA ALA A 340 25.82 -35.05 -8.63
C ALA A 340 25.25 -36.44 -8.32
N ASP A 341 23.92 -36.57 -8.31
CA ASP A 341 23.21 -37.83 -8.04
C ASP A 341 23.07 -38.75 -9.28
N ARG A 342 23.64 -38.33 -10.43
CA ARG A 342 23.89 -39.25 -11.54
C ARG A 342 25.28 -39.85 -11.38
N PRO A 343 25.41 -41.16 -11.10
CA PRO A 343 26.72 -41.80 -11.14
C PRO A 343 27.32 -41.60 -12.54
N SER A 344 28.64 -41.39 -12.60
CA SER A 344 29.42 -41.14 -13.82
C SER A 344 29.50 -42.39 -14.72
N GLY A 345 28.33 -42.75 -15.26
CA GLY A 345 28.08 -43.92 -16.07
C GLY A 345 28.69 -43.80 -17.46
N LYS A 346 29.99 -44.10 -17.54
CA LYS A 346 30.74 -44.57 -18.71
C LYS A 346 30.46 -43.85 -20.04
N SER A 347 31.45 -43.05 -20.42
CA SER A 347 31.88 -42.84 -21.82
C SER A 347 31.32 -43.89 -22.80
N ARG A 348 30.45 -43.43 -23.70
CA ARG A 348 30.14 -44.12 -24.96
C ARG A 348 30.51 -43.20 -26.13
N ARG A 349 30.97 -43.84 -27.20
CA ARG A 349 31.85 -43.27 -28.23
C ARG A 349 31.13 -42.32 -29.21
N PRO A 350 31.89 -41.43 -29.89
CA PRO A 350 31.34 -40.53 -30.90
C PRO A 350 31.06 -41.28 -32.22
N GLU A 351 29.81 -41.69 -32.45
CA GLU A 351 29.45 -42.47 -33.65
C GLU A 351 28.12 -42.06 -34.30
N GLU A 352 27.78 -40.76 -34.24
CA GLU A 352 26.59 -40.20 -34.91
C GLU A 352 26.90 -39.00 -35.84
N ARG A 353 28.18 -38.77 -36.16
CA ARG A 353 28.64 -37.67 -37.05
C ARG A 353 28.71 -38.02 -38.55
N ARG A 354 28.02 -39.09 -38.99
CA ARG A 354 28.13 -39.64 -40.36
C ARG A 354 26.80 -40.04 -41.03
N ARG A 355 25.67 -39.39 -40.69
CA ARG A 355 24.36 -39.65 -41.33
C ARG A 355 23.54 -38.39 -41.68
N SER A 356 24.21 -37.33 -42.13
CA SER A 356 23.56 -36.19 -42.80
C SER A 356 24.27 -35.70 -44.08
N GLU A 357 25.45 -36.23 -44.42
CA GLU A 357 26.14 -35.98 -45.69
C GLU A 357 25.69 -36.94 -46.80
N GLU A 358 24.38 -37.15 -46.98
CA GLU A 358 23.86 -37.85 -48.18
C GLU A 358 22.35 -37.60 -48.39
N ARG A 359 22.02 -36.48 -49.07
CA ARG A 359 20.85 -36.25 -49.98
C ARG A 359 20.70 -34.75 -50.28
N GLY A 360 20.70 -34.35 -51.56
CA GLY A 360 19.99 -33.12 -51.98
C GLY A 360 20.79 -31.91 -52.51
N ARG A 361 21.65 -32.10 -53.53
CA ARG A 361 21.93 -31.14 -54.63
C ARG A 361 21.99 -31.99 -55.93
N PRO A 362 21.80 -31.48 -57.17
CA PRO A 362 21.90 -30.10 -57.71
C PRO A 362 20.51 -29.45 -57.95
N GLU A 363 20.28 -28.28 -58.58
CA GLU A 363 21.06 -27.09 -59.03
C GLU A 363 20.09 -25.86 -59.00
N GLY A 364 20.38 -24.63 -59.46
CA GLY A 364 21.59 -23.99 -60.00
C GLY A 364 21.28 -22.60 -60.61
N ARG A 365 22.30 -21.76 -60.84
CA ARG A 365 22.25 -20.44 -61.52
C ARG A 365 21.42 -19.33 -60.81
N SER A 366 21.69 -18.03 -60.95
CA SER A 366 22.84 -17.28 -61.49
C SER A 366 22.71 -15.78 -61.16
N GLY A 367 23.84 -15.07 -61.07
CA GLY A 367 23.93 -13.60 -61.00
C GLY A 367 23.70 -13.03 -59.59
N SER A 368 24.20 -11.85 -59.23
CA SER A 368 25.18 -10.89 -59.76
C SER A 368 24.82 -9.57 -59.10
N GLU A 369 25.80 -8.86 -58.51
CA GLU A 369 25.68 -7.41 -58.17
C GLU A 369 24.57 -7.05 -57.14
N ALA A 370 24.54 -5.87 -56.50
CA ALA A 370 25.61 -4.94 -56.11
C ALA A 370 25.12 -4.11 -54.90
N ALA A 371 25.94 -3.16 -54.47
CA ALA A 371 25.74 -2.13 -53.44
C ALA A 371 24.31 -1.65 -53.13
N GLY A 372 24.06 -1.32 -51.85
CA GLY A 372 22.88 -0.55 -51.44
C GLY A 372 22.65 -0.40 -49.94
N ARG A 373 23.40 0.51 -49.27
CA ARG A 373 22.78 1.29 -48.18
C ARG A 373 21.90 2.37 -48.82
N PRO A 374 20.82 2.80 -48.16
CA PRO A 374 20.90 4.13 -47.57
C PRO A 374 20.29 4.25 -46.17
N ASP A 375 20.54 5.40 -45.57
CA ASP A 375 20.13 5.79 -44.22
C ASP A 375 18.65 6.14 -44.08
N GLY A 376 18.15 5.99 -42.85
CA GLY A 376 17.42 7.06 -42.16
C GLY A 376 15.92 7.24 -42.43
N LEU A 377 15.34 8.12 -41.59
CA LEU A 377 13.91 8.46 -41.45
C LEU A 377 13.08 7.35 -40.75
N ARG A 378 12.36 7.62 -39.65
CA ARG A 378 12.04 8.88 -38.97
C ARG A 378 11.92 8.67 -37.46
#